data_AF-M0M6R5-F1
#
_entry.id   AF-M0M6R5-F1
#
_cell.length_a   1.000
_cell.length_b   1.000
_cell.length_c   1.000
_cell.angle_alpha   90.00
_cell.angle_beta   90.00
_cell.angle_gamma   90.00
#
_symmetry.space_group_name_H-M   'P 1'
#
loop_
_entity.id
_entity.type
_entity.pdbx_description
1 polymer ?
#
loop_
_entity_poly.entity_id
_entity_poly.type
_entity_poly.pdbx_seq_one_letter_code
_entity_poly.pdbx_strand_id
1 'polypeptide(L)'
;MKRARVRTRSAAPETVAAALVPDNTPEMDTTVDGCVVETTLERETVGGLRATLDDYAVNLSVAERIATAAQDGTNDDTNQTHS
;
A
#
# COMPACT_ATOMS: atom_id res chain seq x y z
N MET A 1 12.94 20.96 -1.35
CA MET A 1 12.19 19.70 -1.60
C MET A 1 12.97 18.61 -2.33
N LYS A 2 12.90 17.40 -1.79
CA LYS A 2 13.37 16.12 -2.31
C LYS A 2 12.15 15.23 -2.53
N ARG A 3 12.18 14.40 -3.56
CA ARG A 3 11.05 13.57 -3.96
C ARG A 3 11.49 12.12 -4.17
N ALA A 4 10.65 11.17 -3.76
CA ALA A 4 10.76 9.77 -4.12
C ALA A 4 9.44 9.27 -4.69
N ARG A 5 9.51 8.25 -5.55
CA ARG A 5 8.37 7.57 -6.15
C ARG A 5 8.57 6.08 -5.97
N VAL A 6 7.68 5.43 -5.22
CA VAL A 6 7.71 3.99 -4.99
C VAL A 6 6.60 3.36 -5.81
N ARG A 7 6.92 2.31 -6.56
CA ARG A 7 5.99 1.57 -7.41
C ARG A 7 6.02 0.11 -7.02
N THR A 8 4.88 -0.42 -6.62
CA THR A 8 4.75 -1.81 -6.17
C THR A 8 3.66 -2.49 -6.97
N ARG A 9 3.96 -3.69 -7.48
CA ARG A 9 2.95 -4.54 -8.10
C ARG A 9 2.20 -5.29 -7.01
N SER A 10 0.87 -5.26 -7.05
CA SER A 10 0.01 -6.00 -6.14
C SER A 10 -1.07 -6.73 -6.91
N ALA A 11 -1.51 -7.87 -6.38
CA ALA A 11 -2.69 -8.58 -6.85
C ALA A 11 -4.00 -7.94 -6.37
N ALA A 12 -3.95 -7.08 -5.35
CA ALA A 12 -5.08 -6.34 -4.79
C ALA A 12 -4.72 -4.86 -4.58
N PRO A 13 -4.39 -4.13 -5.66
CA PRO A 13 -3.83 -2.78 -5.58
C PRO A 13 -4.79 -1.78 -4.91
N GLU A 14 -6.09 -1.89 -5.15
CA GLU A 14 -7.10 -1.02 -4.50
C GLU A 14 -7.18 -1.25 -2.99
N THR A 15 -7.13 -2.51 -2.56
CA THR A 15 -7.12 -2.86 -1.12
C THR A 15 -5.86 -2.35 -0.44
N VAL A 16 -4.70 -2.51 -1.10
CA VAL A 16 -3.43 -2.00 -0.59
C VAL A 16 -3.44 -0.48 -0.50
N ALA A 17 -3.90 0.21 -1.55
CA ALA A 17 -4.00 1.67 -1.54
C ALA A 17 -4.94 2.16 -0.42
N ALA A 18 -6.11 1.54 -0.26
CA ALA A 18 -7.05 1.86 0.81
C ALA A 18 -6.44 1.64 2.21
N ALA A 19 -5.64 0.60 2.40
CA ALA A 19 -4.97 0.33 3.66
C ALA A 19 -3.83 1.33 3.97
N LEU A 20 -3.27 1.99 2.96
CA LEU A 20 -2.23 3.03 3.13
C LEU A 20 -2.81 4.41 3.43
N VAL A 21 -4.05 4.70 3.02
CA VAL A 21 -4.71 6.02 3.20
C VAL A 21 -4.64 6.56 4.63
N PRO A 22 -4.85 5.78 5.71
CA PRO A 22 -4.86 6.30 7.08
C PRO A 22 -3.54 6.95 7.52
N ASP A 23 -2.40 6.46 6.99
CA ASP A 23 -1.07 6.95 7.35
C ASP A 23 -0.51 7.97 6.33
N ASN A 24 -1.24 8.23 5.24
CA ASN A 24 -0.84 9.24 4.27
C ASN A 24 -0.92 10.63 4.88
N THR A 25 0.17 11.39 4.73
CA THR A 25 0.20 12.83 5.04
C THR A 25 -0.06 13.64 3.77
N PRO A 26 -0.31 14.97 3.85
CA PRO A 26 -0.44 15.82 2.66
C PRO A 26 0.79 15.83 1.73
N GLU A 27 1.93 15.36 2.22
CA GLU A 27 3.19 15.22 1.48
C GLU A 27 3.38 13.81 0.89
N MET A 28 2.32 12.98 0.95
CA MET A 28 2.25 11.62 0.41
C MET A 28 1.01 11.51 -0.47
N ASP A 29 1.21 11.08 -1.71
CA ASP A 29 0.14 10.87 -2.67
C ASP A 29 0.21 9.43 -3.17
N THR A 30 -0.86 8.67 -2.97
CA THR A 30 -0.96 7.26 -3.37
C THR A 30 -2.03 7.11 -4.43
N THR A 31 -1.65 6.53 -5.58
CA THR A 31 -2.52 6.27 -6.71
C THR A 31 -2.41 4.82 -7.16
N VAL A 32 -3.45 4.33 -7.84
CA VAL A 32 -3.47 3.00 -8.45
C VAL A 32 -3.50 3.13 -9.95
N ASP A 33 -2.61 2.41 -10.63
CA ASP A 33 -2.58 2.25 -12.09
C ASP A 33 -2.53 0.76 -12.43
N GLY A 34 -3.69 0.19 -12.76
CA GLY A 34 -3.84 -1.24 -13.03
C GLY A 34 -3.44 -2.08 -11.82
N CYS A 35 -2.35 -2.84 -11.93
CA CYS A 35 -1.81 -3.68 -10.85
C CYS A 35 -0.71 -2.98 -10.04
N VAL A 36 -0.48 -1.68 -10.25
CA VAL A 36 0.60 -0.93 -9.61
C VAL A 36 0.00 0.05 -8.61
N VAL A 37 0.44 -0.06 -7.35
CA VAL A 37 0.27 1.00 -6.36
C VAL A 37 1.49 1.89 -6.44
N GLU A 38 1.25 3.18 -6.60
CA GLU A 38 2.29 4.17 -6.70
C GLU A 38 2.13 5.23 -5.63
N THR A 39 3.18 5.42 -4.83
CA THR A 39 3.22 6.49 -3.83
C THR A 39 4.35 7.46 -4.13
N THR A 40 4.00 8.75 -4.22
CA THR A 40 4.94 9.86 -4.30
C THR A 40 5.11 10.47 -2.92
N LEU A 41 6.35 10.68 -2.48
CA LEU A 41 6.68 11.28 -1.20
C LEU A 41 7.55 12.52 -1.41
N GLU A 42 7.24 13.60 -0.72
CA GLU A 42 8.00 14.85 -0.76
C GLU A 42 8.45 15.28 0.63
N ARG A 43 9.73 15.64 0.79
CA ARG A 43 10.27 16.15 2.06
C ARG A 43 11.30 17.23 1.80
N GLU A 44 11.54 18.11 2.77
CA GLU A 44 12.52 19.19 2.57
C GLU A 44 13.97 18.68 2.58
N THR A 45 14.26 17.71 3.43
CA THR A 45 15.60 17.16 3.61
C THR A 45 15.68 15.71 3.10
N VAL A 46 16.88 15.29 2.69
CA VAL A 46 17.15 13.90 2.31
C VAL A 46 16.96 12.96 3.51
N GLY A 47 17.36 13.39 4.71
CA GLY A 47 17.17 12.61 5.94
C GLY A 47 15.69 12.39 6.27
N GLY A 48 14.87 13.44 6.14
CA GLY A 48 13.41 13.32 6.30
C GLY A 48 12.78 12.43 5.25
N LEU A 49 13.21 12.54 3.98
CA LEU A 49 12.74 11.67 2.91
C LEU A 49 13.05 10.19 3.20
N ARG A 50 14.27 9.89 3.67
CA ARG A 50 14.67 8.53 4.02
C ARG A 50 13.82 7.97 5.16
N ALA A 51 13.63 8.74 6.23
CA ALA A 51 12.83 8.29 7.38
C ALA A 51 11.40 7.95 6.94
N THR A 52 10.76 8.83 6.17
CA THR A 52 9.40 8.57 5.67
C THR A 52 9.35 7.40 4.69
N LEU A 53 10.35 7.22 3.83
CA LEU A 53 10.42 6.05 2.96
C LEU A 53 10.52 4.74 3.77
N ASP A 54 11.30 4.74 4.85
CA ASP A 54 11.46 3.58 5.73
C ASP A 54 10.13 3.24 6.42
N ASP A 55 9.43 4.23 6.97
CA ASP A 55 8.10 4.06 7.57
C ASP A 55 7.06 3.57 6.54
N TYR A 56 7.06 4.18 5.36
CA TYR A 56 6.17 3.79 4.26
C TYR A 56 6.38 2.33 3.83
N ALA A 57 7.63 1.87 3.74
CA ALA A 57 7.92 0.49 3.33
C ALA A 57 7.38 -0.55 4.34
N VAL A 58 7.40 -0.21 5.63
CA VAL A 58 6.78 -1.04 6.67
C VAL A 58 5.26 -1.08 6.50
N ASN A 59 4.61 0.08 6.33
CA ASN A 59 3.16 0.17 6.15
C ASN A 59 2.69 -0.57 4.89
N LEU A 60 3.40 -0.41 3.78
CA LEU A 60 3.14 -1.14 2.53
C LEU A 60 3.23 -2.65 2.73
N SER A 61 4.23 -3.12 3.47
CA SER A 61 4.39 -4.56 3.75
C SER A 61 3.25 -5.13 4.58
N VAL A 62 2.68 -4.34 5.49
CA VAL A 62 1.49 -4.73 6.27
C VAL A 62 0.23 -4.71 5.38
N ALA A 63 0.07 -3.68 4.55
CA ALA A 63 -1.05 -3.58 3.61
C ALA A 63 -1.12 -4.77 2.65
N GLU A 64 0.00 -5.20 2.06
CA GLU A 64 0.06 -6.38 1.17
C GLU A 64 -0.34 -7.67 1.90
N ARG A 65 0.04 -7.82 3.17
CA ARG A 65 -0.33 -9.00 3.99
C ARG A 65 -1.83 -9.02 4.28
N ILE A 66 -2.41 -7.88 4.63
CA ILE A 66 -3.86 -7.75 4.85
C ILE A 66 -4.62 -8.05 3.57
N ALA A 67 -4.16 -7.53 2.43
CA ALA A 67 -4.76 -7.79 1.13
C ALA A 67 -4.74 -9.28 0.77
N THR A 68 -3.61 -9.96 1.01
CA THR A 68 -3.48 -11.41 0.80
C THR A 68 -4.44 -12.18 1.72
N ALA A 69 -4.46 -11.86 3.01
CA ALA A 69 -5.34 -12.55 3.98
C ALA A 69 -6.83 -12.35 3.66
N ALA A 70 -7.22 -11.17 3.17
CA ALA A 70 -8.60 -10.90 2.76
C ALA A 70 -9.01 -11.74 1.53
N GLN A 71 -8.09 -11.99 0.60
CA GLN A 71 -8.32 -12.87 -0.55
C GLN A 71 -8.47 -14.34 -0.10
N ASP A 72 -7.60 -14.80 0.80
CA ASP A 72 -7.64 -16.17 1.31
C ASP A 72 -8.93 -16.45 2.10
N GLY A 73 -9.35 -15.53 2.96
CA GLY A 73 -10.61 -15.65 3.71
C GLY A 73 -11.87 -15.59 2.83
N THR A 74 -11.85 -14.80 1.75
CA THR A 74 -12.95 -14.76 0.77
C THR A 74 -13.10 -16.10 0.04
N ASN A 75 -11.98 -16.77 -0.27
CA ASN A 75 -12.00 -18.06 -0.94
C ASN A 75 -12.56 -19.17 -0.05
N ASP A 76 -12.36 -19.09 1.27
CA ASP A 76 -12.84 -20.11 2.22
C ASP A 76 -14.36 -20.04 2.47
N ASP A 77 -14.96 -18.84 2.44
CA ASP A 77 -16.41 -18.64 2.60
C ASP A 77 -17.23 -19.17 1.40
N THR A 78 -16.67 -19.20 0.20
CA THR A 78 -17.39 -19.68 -1.00
C THR A 78 -17.57 -21.21 -1.09
N ASN A 79 -16.89 -21.99 -0.25
CA ASN A 79 -16.97 -23.46 -0.28
C ASN A 79 -17.91 -24.06 0.78
N GLN A 80 -18.70 -23.25 1.51
CA GLN A 80 -19.62 -23.72 2.55
C GLN A 80 -21.12 -23.63 2.20
N THR A 81 -21.50 -23.73 0.92
CA THR A 81 -22.92 -23.94 0.55
C THR A 81 -23.05 -25.16 -0.36
N HIS A 82 -23.21 -26.34 0.26
CA HIS A 82 -23.98 -27.53 -0.17
C HIS A 82 -23.35 -28.84 0.35
N SER A 83 -23.91 -29.37 1.43
CA SER A 83 -24.09 -30.82 1.67
C SER A 83 -25.24 -31.03 2.65
#